data_AF-A0A0F7ZH66-F1
#
_entry.id   AF-A0A0F7ZH66-F1
#
_cell.length_a   1.000
_cell.length_b   1.000
_cell.length_c   1.000
_cell.angle_alpha   90.00
_cell.angle_beta   90.00
_cell.angle_gamma   90.00
#
_symmetry.space_group_name_H-M   'P 1'
#
loop_
_entity.id
_entity.type
_entity.pdbx_description
1 polymer ?
#
loop_
_entity_poly.entity_id
_entity_poly.type
_entity_poly.pdbx_seq_one_letter_code
_entity_poly.pdbx_strand_id
1 'polypeptide(L)'
;MSASEVREMGNTVMDALRNPEVPRADDKWVIGEIIRQFWILARKTATTSSQQRFIKGFDGWFQGLVTQAEDRDKPCLRDIDSYIALRRNTSGLEACWPILHLGMAIPREVLEHPTIQRLALFCTDMISIDNDILSYNKEQACGNDEHNIVTIAMNQLHLDVQGAMNWAAGYHAATMRQFKEVYETIPHWGREVDLDVETYVDGMGNWGLEDAGNFTLA
;
A
#
# COMPACT_ATOMS: atom_id res chain seq x y z
N MET A 1 1.19 -20.98 -0.18
CA MET A 1 1.24 -20.90 1.29
C MET A 1 -0.18 -20.87 1.80
N SER A 2 -0.51 -21.64 2.82
CA SER A 2 -1.82 -21.52 3.48
C SER A 2 -1.93 -20.23 4.30
N ALA A 3 -3.13 -19.85 4.69
CA ALA A 3 -3.35 -18.73 5.62
C ALA A 3 -2.56 -18.89 6.93
N SER A 4 -2.44 -20.11 7.45
CA SER A 4 -1.68 -20.37 8.69
C SER A 4 -0.18 -20.11 8.52
N GLU A 5 0.40 -20.47 7.37
CA GLU A 5 1.82 -20.22 7.08
C GLU A 5 2.08 -18.71 6.91
N VAL A 6 1.19 -18.00 6.21
CA VAL A 6 1.30 -16.54 6.05
C VAL A 6 1.20 -15.84 7.41
N ARG A 7 0.30 -16.31 8.29
CA ARG A 7 0.14 -15.77 9.64
C ARG A 7 1.38 -16.02 10.51
N GLU A 8 1.96 -17.22 10.45
CA GLU A 8 3.20 -17.55 11.16
C GLU A 8 4.35 -16.65 10.68
N MET A 9 4.54 -16.52 9.36
CA MET A 9 5.56 -15.65 8.78
C MET A 9 5.36 -14.18 9.19
N GLY A 10 4.13 -13.68 9.14
CA GLY A 10 3.79 -12.33 9.58
C GLY A 10 4.10 -12.11 11.05
N ASN A 11 3.79 -13.07 11.93
CA ASN A 11 4.14 -13.00 13.35
C ASN A 11 5.66 -12.92 13.57
N THR A 12 6.44 -13.74 12.84
CA THR A 12 7.91 -13.68 12.89
C THR A 12 8.45 -12.31 12.47
N VAL A 13 7.92 -11.74 11.38
CA VAL A 13 8.34 -10.41 10.92
C VAL A 13 7.93 -9.31 11.89
N MET A 14 6.71 -9.34 12.41
CA MET A 14 6.24 -8.34 13.37
C MET A 14 6.99 -8.41 14.70
N ASP A 15 7.35 -9.61 15.16
CA ASP A 15 8.23 -9.77 16.31
C ASP A 15 9.63 -9.19 16.04
N ALA A 16 10.18 -9.39 14.84
CA ALA A 16 11.45 -8.77 14.42
C ALA A 16 11.44 -7.24 14.45
N LEU A 17 10.34 -6.62 14.02
CA LEU A 17 10.19 -5.16 14.06
C LEU A 17 10.04 -4.62 15.49
N ARG A 18 9.35 -5.37 16.36
CA ARG A 18 9.09 -4.98 17.76
C ARG A 18 10.28 -5.26 18.70
N ASN A 19 11.05 -6.30 18.41
CA ASN A 19 12.19 -6.76 19.19
C ASN A 19 13.47 -6.86 18.31
N PRO A 20 13.96 -5.74 17.75
CA PRO A 20 15.07 -5.76 16.78
C PRO A 20 16.42 -6.16 17.37
N GLU A 21 16.59 -6.02 18.69
CA GLU A 21 17.86 -6.34 19.37
C GLU A 21 18.09 -7.84 19.55
N VAL A 22 17.08 -8.68 19.28
CA VAL A 22 17.15 -10.15 19.41
C VAL A 22 17.46 -10.78 18.05
N PRO A 23 18.63 -11.41 17.81
CA PRO A 23 18.92 -12.09 16.55
C PRO A 23 17.97 -13.28 16.27
N ARG A 24 17.68 -13.55 15.00
CA ARG A 24 16.72 -14.58 14.53
C ARG A 24 17.34 -15.57 13.53
N ALA A 25 18.61 -15.89 13.72
CA ALA A 25 19.37 -16.74 12.78
C ALA A 25 18.79 -18.16 12.62
N ASP A 26 18.09 -18.66 13.65
CA ASP A 26 17.55 -20.04 13.70
C ASP A 26 16.02 -20.09 13.47
N ASP A 27 15.39 -18.96 13.13
CA ASP A 27 13.94 -18.94 12.87
C ASP A 27 13.61 -19.69 11.58
N LYS A 28 12.44 -20.36 11.57
CA LYS A 28 11.90 -21.04 10.38
C LYS A 28 11.85 -20.10 9.16
N TRP A 29 11.48 -18.84 9.38
CA TRP A 29 11.30 -17.84 8.33
C TRP A 29 12.49 -16.87 8.30
N VAL A 30 13.42 -17.10 7.37
CA VAL A 30 14.63 -16.26 7.19
C VAL A 30 14.33 -14.76 7.03
N ILE A 31 13.14 -14.43 6.52
CA ILE A 31 12.68 -13.05 6.35
C ILE A 31 12.62 -12.29 7.68
N GLY A 32 12.43 -12.97 8.82
CA GLY A 32 12.50 -12.36 10.15
C GLY A 32 13.84 -11.71 10.43
N GLU A 33 14.95 -12.41 10.19
CA GLU A 33 16.30 -11.88 10.39
C GLU A 33 16.64 -10.78 9.36
N ILE A 34 16.21 -10.94 8.10
CA ILE A 34 16.40 -9.92 7.06
C ILE A 34 15.72 -8.60 7.47
N ILE A 35 14.43 -8.67 7.85
CA ILE A 35 13.68 -7.49 8.27
C ILE A 35 14.27 -6.88 9.55
N ARG A 36 14.73 -7.70 10.50
CA ARG A 36 15.41 -7.22 11.71
C ARG A 36 16.63 -6.36 11.37
N GLN A 37 17.51 -6.84 10.49
CA GLN A 37 18.72 -6.12 10.08
C GLN A 37 18.40 -4.82 9.34
N PHE A 38 17.45 -4.89 8.39
CA PHE A 38 16.91 -3.69 7.72
C PHE A 38 16.41 -2.67 8.75
N TRP A 39 15.63 -3.13 9.73
CA TRP A 39 14.98 -2.25 10.70
C TRP A 39 15.97 -1.58 11.66
N ILE A 40 17.02 -2.28 12.09
CA ILE A 40 18.12 -1.68 12.87
C ILE A 40 18.75 -0.51 12.11
N LEU A 41 18.93 -0.63 10.80
CA LEU A 41 19.50 0.43 9.99
C LEU A 41 18.51 1.58 9.79
N ALA A 42 17.26 1.28 9.44
CA ALA A 42 16.23 2.28 9.21
C ALA A 42 15.95 3.14 10.46
N ARG A 43 15.96 2.55 11.66
CA ARG A 43 15.76 3.27 12.93
C ARG A 43 16.83 4.32 13.25
N LYS A 44 18.00 4.27 12.59
CA LYS A 44 19.06 5.28 12.78
C LYS A 44 18.69 6.63 12.19
N THR A 45 17.78 6.66 11.21
CA THR A 45 17.33 7.89 10.54
C THR A 45 15.85 8.18 10.79
N ALA A 46 15.06 7.18 11.17
CA ALA A 46 13.63 7.33 11.43
C ALA A 46 13.34 8.01 12.78
N THR A 47 12.52 9.05 12.76
CA THR A 47 11.92 9.62 13.97
C THR A 47 11.03 8.59 14.70
N THR A 48 10.79 8.76 16.00
CA THR A 48 9.92 7.85 16.76
C THR A 48 8.51 7.75 16.19
N SER A 49 7.95 8.86 15.67
CA SER A 49 6.64 8.87 15.03
C SER A 49 6.64 8.07 13.72
N SER A 50 7.63 8.25 12.86
CA SER A 50 7.77 7.44 11.64
C SER A 50 7.96 5.96 11.94
N GLN A 51 8.71 5.62 13.00
CA GLN A 51 8.87 4.23 13.44
C GLN A 51 7.52 3.60 13.84
N GLN A 52 6.71 4.30 14.63
CA GLN A 52 5.39 3.82 15.05
C GLN A 52 4.44 3.63 13.85
N ARG A 53 4.44 4.57 12.89
CA ARG A 53 3.61 4.48 11.68
C ARG A 53 4.05 3.32 10.79
N PHE A 54 5.36 3.15 10.59
CA PHE A 54 5.90 2.04 9.80
C PHE A 54 5.48 0.68 10.37
N ILE A 55 5.65 0.47 11.69
CA ILE A 55 5.23 -0.77 12.35
C ILE A 55 3.72 -0.99 12.21
N LYS A 56 2.91 0.06 12.36
CA LYS A 56 1.45 -0.03 12.17
C LYS A 56 1.08 -0.44 10.73
N GLY A 57 1.68 0.20 9.73
CA GLY A 57 1.45 -0.12 8.32
C GLY A 57 1.88 -1.56 7.98
N PHE A 58 3.01 -2.02 8.51
CA PHE A 58 3.48 -3.40 8.36
C PHE A 58 2.51 -4.41 9.01
N ASP A 59 2.00 -4.12 10.20
CA ASP A 59 1.02 -4.96 10.88
C ASP A 59 -0.27 -5.08 10.04
N GLY A 60 -0.80 -3.94 9.57
CA GLY A 60 -1.95 -3.89 8.68
C GLY A 60 -1.74 -4.66 7.39
N TRP A 61 -0.54 -4.57 6.80
CA TRP A 61 -0.18 -5.31 5.61
C TRP A 61 -0.22 -6.82 5.82
N PHE A 62 0.42 -7.34 6.88
CA PHE A 62 0.38 -8.77 7.17
C PHE A 62 -1.02 -9.27 7.52
N GLN A 63 -1.85 -8.49 8.23
CA GLN A 63 -3.25 -8.87 8.44
C GLN A 63 -4.00 -8.97 7.10
N GLY A 64 -3.79 -8.01 6.19
CA GLY A 64 -4.37 -8.05 4.84
C GLY A 64 -3.92 -9.28 4.07
N LEU A 65 -2.62 -9.60 4.07
CA LEU A 65 -2.07 -10.79 3.39
C LEU A 65 -2.65 -12.09 3.95
N VAL A 66 -2.90 -12.15 5.26
CA VAL A 66 -3.54 -13.31 5.88
C VAL A 66 -4.98 -13.44 5.39
N THR A 67 -5.76 -12.35 5.37
CA THR A 67 -7.13 -12.38 4.83
C THR A 67 -7.14 -12.80 3.36
N GLN A 68 -6.23 -12.27 2.53
CA GLN A 68 -6.10 -12.70 1.14
C GLN A 68 -5.77 -14.20 1.02
N ALA A 69 -4.92 -14.73 1.89
CA ALA A 69 -4.62 -16.16 1.91
C ALA A 69 -5.82 -17.01 2.38
N GLU A 70 -6.64 -16.50 3.30
CA GLU A 70 -7.89 -17.15 3.73
C GLU A 70 -8.91 -17.20 2.58
N ASP A 71 -9.01 -16.14 1.77
CA ASP A 71 -9.88 -16.10 0.59
C ASP A 71 -9.43 -17.13 -0.47
N ARG A 72 -8.11 -17.34 -0.64
CA ARG A 72 -7.57 -18.39 -1.53
C ARG A 72 -7.83 -19.81 -0.99
N ASP A 73 -7.73 -20.01 0.32
CA ASP A 73 -7.99 -21.32 0.94
C ASP A 73 -9.49 -21.69 0.88
N LYS A 74 -10.38 -20.69 0.73
CA LYS A 74 -11.84 -20.84 0.60
C LYS A 74 -12.34 -19.96 -0.56
N PRO A 75 -12.20 -20.40 -1.82
CA PRO A 75 -12.35 -19.56 -3.01
C PRO A 75 -13.67 -18.79 -2.97
N CYS A 76 -13.58 -17.53 -2.59
CA CYS A 76 -14.67 -16.58 -2.46
C CYS A 76 -14.21 -15.31 -3.16
N LEU A 77 -14.81 -15.04 -4.31
CA LEU A 77 -14.55 -13.80 -5.03
C LEU A 77 -15.25 -12.67 -4.29
N ARG A 78 -14.47 -11.67 -3.87
CA ARG A 78 -15.01 -10.44 -3.28
C ARG A 78 -15.73 -9.61 -4.34
N ASP A 79 -16.67 -8.77 -3.89
CA ASP A 79 -17.11 -7.65 -4.70
C ASP A 79 -16.04 -6.55 -4.77
N ILE A 80 -16.19 -5.63 -5.72
CA ILE A 80 -15.29 -4.52 -6.02
C ILE A 80 -15.00 -3.69 -4.76
N ASP A 81 -16.02 -3.32 -3.98
CA ASP A 81 -15.85 -2.44 -2.82
C ASP A 81 -15.08 -3.15 -1.70
N SER A 82 -15.43 -4.40 -1.41
CA SER A 82 -14.76 -5.24 -0.42
C SER A 82 -13.33 -5.59 -0.84
N TYR A 83 -13.10 -5.74 -2.14
CA TYR A 83 -11.77 -5.91 -2.70
C TYR A 83 -10.92 -4.66 -2.51
N ILE A 84 -11.39 -3.48 -2.91
CA ILE A 84 -10.63 -2.23 -2.77
C ILE A 84 -10.27 -1.98 -1.31
N ALA A 85 -11.20 -2.23 -0.40
CA ALA A 85 -10.96 -2.13 1.04
C ALA A 85 -9.82 -3.07 1.51
N LEU A 86 -9.81 -4.33 1.07
CA LEU A 86 -8.73 -5.26 1.39
C LEU A 86 -7.43 -4.93 0.63
N ARG A 87 -7.53 -4.45 -0.61
CA ARG A 87 -6.41 -4.17 -1.51
C ARG A 87 -5.51 -3.10 -0.95
N ARG A 88 -6.10 -2.06 -0.34
CA ARG A 88 -5.37 -1.02 0.40
C ARG A 88 -4.41 -1.61 1.44
N ASN A 89 -4.86 -2.62 2.19
CA ASN A 89 -4.02 -3.30 3.17
C ASN A 89 -3.04 -4.28 2.54
N THR A 90 -3.38 -4.95 1.43
CA THR A 90 -2.49 -5.93 0.78
C THR A 90 -1.42 -5.30 -0.13
N SER A 91 -1.55 -4.01 -0.46
CA SER A 91 -0.60 -3.25 -1.30
C SER A 91 0.79 -3.07 -0.71
N GLY A 92 0.91 -3.07 0.62
CA GLY A 92 2.14 -2.70 1.33
C GLY A 92 2.44 -1.20 1.37
N LEU A 93 1.64 -0.36 0.69
CA LEU A 93 1.92 1.07 0.55
C LEU A 93 1.73 1.86 1.86
N GLU A 94 0.87 1.40 2.77
CA GLU A 94 0.72 2.04 4.08
C GLU A 94 2.03 1.98 4.90
N ALA A 95 2.85 0.94 4.71
CA ALA A 95 4.18 0.84 5.30
C ALA A 95 5.22 1.72 4.59
N CYS A 96 4.97 2.09 3.34
CA CYS A 96 5.84 2.88 2.49
C CYS A 96 5.73 4.39 2.77
N TRP A 97 4.53 4.90 3.07
CA TRP A 97 4.32 6.32 3.33
C TRP A 97 5.18 6.91 4.45
N PRO A 98 5.41 6.21 5.58
CA PRO A 98 6.33 6.68 6.61
C PRO A 98 7.79 6.79 6.15
N ILE A 99 8.19 6.03 5.13
CA ILE A 99 9.54 6.04 4.57
C ILE A 99 9.78 7.34 3.79
N LEU A 100 8.78 7.81 3.03
CA LEU A 100 8.89 9.03 2.23
C LEU A 100 9.22 10.27 3.07
N HIS A 101 8.74 10.33 4.32
CA HIS A 101 8.88 11.50 5.17
C HIS A 101 9.88 11.29 6.33
N LEU A 102 10.78 10.30 6.25
CA LEU A 102 11.73 9.99 7.34
C LEU A 102 12.64 11.16 7.71
N GLY A 103 13.02 11.99 6.74
CA GLY A 103 13.86 13.17 6.92
C GLY A 103 13.10 14.49 7.03
N MET A 104 11.76 14.45 7.01
CA MET A 104 10.91 15.65 7.01
C MET A 104 10.39 15.94 8.42
N ALA A 105 10.19 17.21 8.74
CA ALA A 105 9.72 17.67 10.05
C ALA A 105 8.21 17.91 10.07
N ILE A 106 7.42 17.05 9.41
CA ILE A 106 5.97 17.19 9.35
C ILE A 106 5.34 16.81 10.70
N PRO A 107 4.58 17.73 11.35
CA PRO A 107 3.89 17.44 12.60
C PRO A 107 2.88 16.29 12.47
N ARG A 108 2.62 15.60 13.57
CA ARG A 108 1.73 14.43 13.59
C ARG A 108 0.32 14.78 13.11
N GLU A 109 -0.20 15.89 13.62
CA GLU A 109 -1.52 16.43 13.34
C GLU A 109 -1.72 16.80 11.87
N VAL A 110 -0.63 17.14 11.17
CA VAL A 110 -0.64 17.42 9.73
C VAL A 110 -0.71 16.12 8.94
N LEU A 111 0.12 15.13 9.30
CA LEU A 111 0.05 13.79 8.68
C LEU A 111 -1.31 13.11 8.90
N GLU A 112 -1.92 13.32 10.06
CA GLU A 112 -3.25 12.79 10.42
C GLU A 112 -4.40 13.65 9.89
N HIS A 113 -4.10 14.79 9.27
CA HIS A 113 -5.14 15.64 8.71
C HIS A 113 -5.94 14.87 7.65
N PRO A 114 -7.29 14.93 7.67
CA PRO A 114 -8.12 14.16 6.75
C PRO A 114 -7.77 14.34 5.27
N THR A 115 -7.36 15.56 4.86
CA THR A 115 -6.89 15.84 3.50
C THR A 115 -5.67 14.99 3.13
N ILE A 116 -4.64 14.96 3.99
CA ILE A 116 -3.40 14.22 3.74
C ILE A 116 -3.66 12.71 3.71
N GLN A 117 -4.44 12.20 4.66
CA GLN A 117 -4.85 10.79 4.70
C GLN A 117 -5.63 10.38 3.43
N ARG A 118 -6.49 11.27 2.93
CA ARG A 118 -7.28 11.01 1.71
C ARG A 118 -6.43 11.02 0.45
N LEU A 119 -5.44 11.91 0.36
CA LEU A 119 -4.45 11.90 -0.73
C LEU A 119 -3.65 10.60 -0.76
N ALA A 120 -3.14 10.17 0.40
CA ALA A 120 -2.43 8.90 0.53
C ALA A 120 -3.33 7.70 0.11
N LEU A 121 -4.61 7.72 0.49
CA LEU A 121 -5.58 6.69 0.11
C LEU A 121 -5.78 6.61 -1.42
N PHE A 122 -5.92 7.77 -2.07
CA PHE A 122 -6.06 7.82 -3.53
C PHE A 122 -4.81 7.34 -4.25
N CYS A 123 -3.61 7.70 -3.77
CA CYS A 123 -2.35 7.17 -4.29
C CYS A 123 -2.29 5.63 -4.13
N THR A 124 -2.67 5.11 -2.96
CA THR A 124 -2.75 3.66 -2.72
C THR A 124 -3.66 2.97 -3.72
N ASP A 125 -4.86 3.51 -3.95
CA ASP A 125 -5.84 2.94 -4.88
C ASP A 125 -5.30 2.96 -6.31
N MET A 126 -4.74 4.09 -6.77
CA MET A 126 -4.19 4.23 -8.12
C MET A 126 -3.06 3.24 -8.38
N ILE A 127 -2.05 3.20 -7.52
CA ILE A 127 -0.91 2.27 -7.63
C ILE A 127 -1.38 0.81 -7.61
N SER A 128 -2.36 0.49 -6.76
CA SER A 128 -2.88 -0.88 -6.67
C SER A 128 -3.58 -1.30 -7.95
N ILE A 129 -4.35 -0.39 -8.58
CA ILE A 129 -5.03 -0.68 -9.84
C ILE A 129 -4.02 -0.82 -10.99
N ASP A 130 -3.02 0.05 -11.05
CA ASP A 130 -1.97 -0.06 -12.06
C ASP A 130 -1.22 -1.39 -11.92
N ASN A 131 -0.88 -1.77 -10.68
CA ASN A 131 -0.27 -3.07 -10.40
C ASN A 131 -1.14 -4.22 -10.91
N ASP A 132 -2.44 -4.22 -10.60
CA ASP A 132 -3.36 -5.28 -11.02
C ASP A 132 -3.48 -5.36 -12.55
N ILE A 133 -3.56 -4.22 -13.24
CA ILE A 133 -3.62 -4.17 -14.71
C ILE A 133 -2.35 -4.75 -15.31
N LEU A 134 -1.18 -4.33 -14.81
CA LEU A 134 0.13 -4.75 -15.30
C LEU A 134 0.44 -6.22 -14.98
N SER A 135 -0.02 -6.71 -13.82
CA SER A 135 0.22 -8.08 -13.37
C SER A 135 -0.79 -9.09 -13.91
N TYR A 136 -1.97 -8.64 -14.36
CA TYR A 136 -3.11 -9.49 -14.69
C TYR A 136 -2.75 -10.69 -15.58
N ASN A 137 -2.06 -10.46 -16.70
CA ASN A 137 -1.74 -11.52 -17.65
C ASN A 137 -0.87 -12.62 -17.02
N LYS A 138 0.03 -12.24 -16.10
CA LYS A 138 0.84 -13.21 -15.35
C LYS A 138 -0.01 -13.96 -14.32
N GLU A 139 -0.86 -13.25 -13.59
CA GLU A 139 -1.68 -13.82 -12.51
C GLU A 139 -2.69 -14.82 -13.04
N GLN A 140 -3.44 -14.48 -14.11
CA GLN A 140 -4.41 -15.40 -14.71
C GLN A 140 -3.75 -16.62 -15.34
N ALA A 141 -2.58 -16.47 -15.98
CA ALA A 141 -1.83 -17.59 -16.55
C ALA A 141 -1.33 -18.58 -15.47
N CYS A 142 -1.19 -18.13 -14.22
CA CYS A 142 -0.81 -18.95 -13.08
C CYS A 142 -1.99 -19.34 -12.18
N GLY A 143 -3.23 -18.95 -12.52
CA GLY A 143 -4.44 -19.22 -11.73
C GLY A 143 -4.46 -18.54 -10.36
N ASN A 144 -3.88 -17.34 -10.25
CA ASN A 144 -3.79 -16.56 -9.01
C ASN A 144 -4.43 -15.16 -9.14
N ASP A 145 -5.36 -14.98 -10.06
CA ASP A 145 -6.02 -13.70 -10.39
C ASP A 145 -7.29 -13.43 -9.55
N GLU A 146 -7.62 -14.29 -8.58
CA GLU A 146 -8.80 -14.13 -7.73
C GLU A 146 -8.77 -12.85 -6.87
N HIS A 147 -7.55 -12.34 -6.57
CA HIS A 147 -7.32 -11.07 -5.88
C HIS A 147 -6.78 -10.02 -6.86
N ASN A 148 -7.43 -9.89 -8.01
CA ASN A 148 -7.11 -8.89 -9.04
C ASN A 148 -8.39 -8.17 -9.45
N ILE A 149 -8.35 -6.84 -9.52
CA ILE A 149 -9.53 -6.04 -9.85
C ILE A 149 -10.14 -6.38 -11.22
N VAL A 150 -9.33 -6.80 -12.19
CA VAL A 150 -9.80 -7.16 -13.53
C VAL A 150 -10.71 -8.39 -13.45
N THR A 151 -10.28 -9.45 -12.77
CA THR A 151 -11.09 -10.66 -12.56
C THR A 151 -12.37 -10.34 -11.80
N ILE A 152 -12.28 -9.52 -10.76
CA ILE A 152 -13.42 -9.13 -9.94
C ILE A 152 -14.44 -8.33 -10.75
N ALA A 153 -13.98 -7.37 -11.56
CA ALA A 153 -14.84 -6.58 -12.44
C ALA A 153 -15.50 -7.44 -13.54
N MET A 154 -14.76 -8.38 -14.14
CA MET A 154 -15.33 -9.34 -15.11
C MET A 154 -16.51 -10.11 -14.49
N ASN A 155 -16.32 -10.64 -13.29
CA ASN A 155 -17.31 -11.46 -12.61
C ASN A 155 -18.52 -10.63 -12.13
N GLN A 156 -18.29 -9.51 -11.46
CA GLN A 156 -19.36 -8.70 -10.87
C GLN A 156 -20.14 -7.88 -11.90
N LEU A 157 -19.48 -7.39 -12.96
CA LEU A 157 -20.10 -6.52 -13.97
C LEU A 157 -20.42 -7.26 -15.27
N HIS A 158 -20.16 -8.58 -15.33
CA HIS A 158 -20.36 -9.42 -16.50
C HIS A 158 -19.64 -8.90 -17.75
N LEU A 159 -18.40 -8.46 -17.58
CA LEU A 159 -17.56 -7.91 -18.64
C LEU A 159 -16.60 -8.97 -19.19
N ASP A 160 -16.19 -8.81 -20.44
CA ASP A 160 -15.00 -9.48 -20.95
C ASP A 160 -13.73 -8.81 -20.38
N VAL A 161 -12.56 -9.40 -20.67
CA VAL A 161 -11.28 -8.90 -20.15
C VAL A 161 -11.01 -7.46 -20.57
N GLN A 162 -11.32 -7.09 -21.82
CA GLN A 162 -11.09 -5.72 -22.30
C GLN A 162 -12.05 -4.73 -21.64
N GLY A 163 -13.31 -5.12 -21.44
CA GLY A 163 -14.30 -4.34 -20.71
C GLY A 163 -13.88 -4.10 -19.27
N ALA A 164 -13.37 -5.12 -18.59
CA ALA A 164 -12.86 -5.00 -17.22
C ALA A 164 -11.59 -4.14 -17.13
N MET A 165 -10.66 -4.26 -18.09
CA MET A 165 -9.49 -3.38 -18.19
C MET A 165 -9.91 -1.91 -18.40
N ASN A 166 -10.87 -1.66 -19.28
CA ASN A 166 -11.40 -0.32 -19.52
C ASN A 166 -12.10 0.23 -18.27
N TRP A 167 -12.84 -0.62 -17.54
CA TRP A 167 -13.47 -0.25 -16.28
C TRP A 167 -12.42 0.11 -15.23
N ALA A 168 -11.37 -0.69 -15.06
CA ALA A 168 -10.29 -0.44 -14.10
C ALA A 168 -9.54 0.86 -14.42
N ALA A 169 -9.21 1.08 -15.69
CA ALA A 169 -8.62 2.35 -16.15
C ALA A 169 -9.56 3.55 -15.91
N GLY A 170 -10.86 3.37 -16.09
CA GLY A 170 -11.88 4.37 -15.77
C GLY A 170 -11.96 4.68 -14.28
N TYR A 171 -11.89 3.67 -13.42
CA TYR A 171 -11.83 3.83 -11.97
C TYR A 171 -10.55 4.59 -11.57
N HIS A 172 -9.38 4.18 -12.09
CA HIS A 172 -8.12 4.89 -11.87
C HIS A 172 -8.22 6.37 -12.26
N ALA A 173 -8.74 6.67 -13.46
CA ALA A 173 -8.90 8.05 -13.92
C ALA A 173 -9.88 8.86 -13.04
N ALA A 174 -10.91 8.23 -12.47
CA ALA A 174 -11.82 8.87 -11.53
C ALA A 174 -11.12 9.19 -10.20
N THR A 175 -10.34 8.25 -9.67
CA THR A 175 -9.53 8.44 -8.46
C THR A 175 -8.51 9.56 -8.64
N MET A 176 -7.84 9.64 -9.80
CA MET A 176 -6.91 10.73 -10.13
C MET A 176 -7.59 12.11 -10.12
N ARG A 177 -8.83 12.22 -10.64
CA ARG A 177 -9.58 13.48 -10.57
C ARG A 177 -9.88 13.88 -9.12
N GLN A 178 -10.32 12.93 -8.30
CA GLN A 178 -10.57 13.18 -6.88
C GLN A 178 -9.31 13.54 -6.12
N PHE A 179 -8.17 12.93 -6.46
CA PHE A 179 -6.87 13.32 -5.91
C PHE A 179 -6.56 14.79 -6.19
N LYS A 180 -6.67 15.22 -7.45
CA LYS A 180 -6.43 16.62 -7.84
C LYS A 180 -7.36 17.60 -7.13
N GLU A 181 -8.65 17.28 -7.06
CA GLU A 181 -9.63 18.10 -6.33
C GLU A 181 -9.27 18.25 -4.84
N VAL A 182 -8.80 17.18 -4.19
CA VAL A 182 -8.39 17.23 -2.79
C VAL A 182 -7.03 17.92 -2.62
N TYR A 183 -6.11 17.76 -3.56
CA TYR A 183 -4.79 18.39 -3.56
C TYR A 183 -4.91 19.93 -3.52
N GLU A 184 -5.84 20.49 -4.29
CA GLU A 184 -6.13 21.92 -4.29
C GLU A 184 -6.71 22.45 -2.96
N THR A 185 -7.09 21.55 -2.04
CA THR A 185 -7.68 21.89 -0.72
C THR A 185 -6.72 21.64 0.44
N ILE A 186 -5.43 21.38 0.18
CA ILE A 186 -4.41 21.22 1.23
C ILE A 186 -4.36 22.50 2.09
N PRO A 187 -4.60 22.39 3.42
CA PRO A 187 -4.48 23.53 4.33
C PRO A 187 -3.05 24.07 4.40
N HIS A 188 -2.92 25.30 4.91
CA HIS A 188 -1.63 25.90 5.22
C HIS A 188 -1.33 25.79 6.72
N TRP A 189 -0.13 25.32 7.05
CA TRP A 189 0.39 25.21 8.42
C TRP A 189 1.62 26.09 8.65
N GLY A 190 2.05 26.84 7.64
CA GLY A 190 3.17 27.76 7.70
C GLY A 190 4.32 27.28 6.84
N ARG A 191 5.11 28.23 6.33
CA ARG A 191 6.04 28.02 5.22
C ARG A 191 6.95 26.80 5.35
N GLU A 192 7.52 26.55 6.53
CA GLU A 192 8.43 25.41 6.72
C GLU A 192 7.70 24.06 6.63
N VAL A 193 6.52 23.96 7.25
CA VAL A 193 5.71 22.74 7.21
C VAL A 193 5.11 22.53 5.82
N ASP A 194 4.65 23.61 5.17
CA ASP A 194 4.03 23.54 3.85
C ASP A 194 4.99 23.01 2.79
N LEU A 195 6.29 23.36 2.84
CA LEU A 195 7.32 22.84 1.93
C LEU A 195 7.54 21.33 2.09
N ASP A 196 7.59 20.84 3.34
CA ASP A 196 7.72 19.41 3.63
C ASP A 196 6.45 18.64 3.21
N VAL A 197 5.26 19.22 3.42
CA VAL A 197 3.98 18.64 2.98
C VAL A 197 3.91 18.55 1.46
N GLU A 198 4.27 19.62 0.74
CA GLU A 198 4.34 19.63 -0.73
C GLU A 198 5.28 18.52 -1.23
N THR A 199 6.49 18.45 -0.68
CA THR A 199 7.46 17.40 -1.03
C THR A 199 6.92 16.00 -0.73
N TYR A 200 6.22 15.82 0.39
CA TYR A 200 5.63 14.53 0.76
C TYR A 200 4.49 14.12 -0.19
N VAL A 201 3.56 15.03 -0.49
CA VAL A 201 2.42 14.76 -1.36
C VAL A 201 2.86 14.56 -2.81
N ASP A 202 3.80 15.35 -3.29
CA ASP A 202 4.41 15.15 -4.61
C ASP A 202 5.16 13.83 -4.67
N GLY A 203 5.87 13.44 -3.59
CA GLY A 203 6.49 12.12 -3.46
C GLY A 203 5.49 10.98 -3.56
N MET A 204 4.31 11.10 -2.92
CA MET A 204 3.23 10.12 -3.05
C MET A 204 2.66 10.08 -4.47
N GLY A 205 2.47 11.24 -5.10
CA GLY A 205 1.99 11.35 -6.48
C GLY A 205 2.98 10.73 -7.48
N ASN A 206 4.27 11.02 -7.35
CA ASN A 206 5.32 10.51 -8.23
C ASN A 206 5.52 9.00 -8.09
N TRP A 207 5.38 8.45 -6.88
CA TRP A 207 5.41 6.99 -6.70
C TRP A 207 4.29 6.31 -7.51
N GLY A 208 3.11 6.93 -7.59
CA GLY A 208 2.03 6.44 -8.45
C GLY A 208 2.20 6.70 -9.94
N LEU A 209 2.88 7.78 -10.31
CA LEU A 209 2.93 8.26 -11.70
C LEU A 209 4.17 7.79 -12.48
N GLU A 210 5.28 7.45 -11.81
CA GLU A 210 6.48 6.93 -12.48
C GLU A 210 6.34 5.44 -12.86
N ASP A 211 5.61 4.63 -12.08
CA ASP A 211 5.33 3.23 -12.41
C ASP A 211 4.29 3.08 -13.55
N ALA A 212 3.46 4.10 -13.79
CA ALA A 212 2.41 4.11 -14.83
C ALA A 212 2.85 4.74 -16.17
N GLY A 213 4.10 5.23 -16.28
CA GLY A 213 4.61 5.90 -17.46
C GLY A 213 4.16 7.37 -17.57
N ASN A 214 5.05 8.27 -17.14
CA ASN A 214 5.09 9.70 -17.46
C ASN A 214 3.74 10.45 -17.53
N PHE A 215 3.26 10.90 -16.37
CA PHE A 215 2.47 12.13 -16.31
C PHE A 215 3.09 13.07 -15.29
N THR A 216 3.99 13.94 -15.77
CA THR A 216 4.47 15.09 -15.03
C THR A 216 3.28 15.99 -14.73
N LEU A 217 3.05 16.32 -13.45
CA LEU A 217 2.21 17.44 -13.05
C LEU A 217 2.94 18.70 -13.52
N ALA A 218 2.52 19.23 -14.67
CA ALA A 218 2.95 20.53 -15.19
C ALA A 218 1.88 21.58 -14.88
#